data_AF-J9FRE2-F1
#
_entry.id   AF-J9FRE2-F1
#
_cell.length_a   1.000
_cell.length_b   1.000
_cell.length_c   1.000
_cell.angle_alpha   90.00
_cell.angle_beta   90.00
_cell.angle_gamma   90.00
#
_symmetry.space_group_name_H-M   'P 1'
#
loop_
_entity.id
_entity.type
_entity.pdbx_description
1 polymer ?
#
loop_
_entity_poly.entity_id
_entity_poly.type
_entity_poly.pdbx_seq_one_letter_code
_entity_poly.pdbx_strand_id
1 'polypeptide(L)'
;GNRALKSLSDMLKGKSGRFRQNLLGKRVDYSGRSVIVVGPELKIYQCGLPKEMAIELFKPFVMKELVANGTSHNIKNAKKMVEKLQPEVWDVLEDVIK
;
A
#
# COMPACT_ATOMS: atom_id res chain seq x y z
N GLY A 1 -22.03 32.66 14.44
CA GLY A 1 -20.83 31.96 13.97
C GLY A 1 -19.67 32.92 14.01
N ASN A 2 -18.72 32.73 14.94
CA ASN A 2 -17.59 33.64 15.20
C ASN A 2 -16.23 33.01 14.83
N ARG A 3 -16.17 32.17 13.79
CA ARG A 3 -14.88 31.63 13.35
C ARG A 3 -14.22 32.63 12.40
N ALA A 4 -13.07 33.15 12.80
CA ALA A 4 -12.25 34.01 11.95
C ALA A 4 -11.91 33.32 10.62
N LEU A 5 -11.96 34.09 9.53
CA LEU A 5 -11.53 33.63 8.22
C LEU A 5 -10.01 33.42 8.23
N LYS A 6 -9.53 32.41 7.49
CA LYS A 6 -8.09 32.15 7.37
C LYS A 6 -7.46 33.17 6.42
N SER A 7 -6.42 33.85 6.87
CA SER A 7 -5.60 34.74 6.02
C SER A 7 -4.59 33.96 5.18
N LEU A 8 -3.99 34.61 4.18
CA LEU A 8 -2.87 34.06 3.41
C LEU A 8 -1.67 33.69 4.30
N SER A 9 -1.42 34.47 5.36
CA SER A 9 -0.37 34.16 6.34
C SER A 9 -0.67 32.87 7.12
N ASP A 10 -1.94 32.64 7.46
CA ASP A 10 -2.38 31.43 8.17
C ASP A 10 -2.33 30.17 7.29
N MET A 11 -2.34 30.34 5.97
CA MET A 11 -2.14 29.22 5.04
C MET A 11 -0.70 28.72 5.04
N LEU A 12 0.28 29.57 5.40
CA LEU A 12 1.69 29.21 5.41
C LEU A 12 2.17 28.80 6.80
N LYS A 13 1.65 29.44 7.85
CA LYS A 13 2.10 29.27 9.25
C LYS A 13 1.31 28.18 10.00
N GLY A 14 1.92 27.66 11.06
CA GLY A 14 1.28 26.69 11.97
C GLY A 14 1.37 25.23 11.51
N LYS A 15 0.80 24.33 12.32
CA LYS A 15 0.83 22.87 12.07
C LYS A 15 0.02 22.46 10.84
N SER A 16 -1.10 23.13 10.58
CA SER A 16 -1.91 22.97 9.37
C SER A 16 -1.49 23.88 8.22
N GLY A 17 -0.37 24.57 8.35
CA GLY A 17 0.18 25.41 7.28
C GLY A 17 0.80 24.56 6.18
N ARG A 18 0.89 25.11 4.97
CA ARG A 18 1.41 24.44 3.77
C ARG A 18 2.80 23.84 3.98
N PHE A 19 3.68 24.51 4.71
CA PHE A 19 5.03 24.01 4.98
C PHE A 19 5.02 22.71 5.79
N ARG A 20 4.31 22.66 6.91
CA ARG A 20 4.34 21.49 7.79
C ARG A 20 3.46 20.35 7.30
N GLN A 21 2.30 20.68 6.71
CA GLN A 21 1.32 19.66 6.34
C GLN A 21 1.55 19.09 4.94
N ASN A 22 2.13 19.86 4.01
CA ASN A 22 2.22 19.45 2.61
C ASN A 22 3.65 19.38 2.07
N LEU A 23 4.63 20.05 2.70
CA LEU A 23 6.03 19.98 2.26
C LEU A 23 6.85 18.98 3.09
N LEU A 24 6.63 18.91 4.41
CA LEU A 24 7.41 18.01 5.29
C LEU A 24 6.85 16.60 5.43
N GLY A 25 5.55 16.42 5.30
CA GLY A 25 4.90 15.11 5.33
C GLY A 25 3.84 15.03 4.25
N LYS A 26 3.82 13.94 3.49
CA LYS A 26 2.82 13.70 2.45
C LYS A 26 2.24 12.32 2.62
N ARG A 27 1.01 12.14 2.13
CA ARG A 27 0.47 10.80 1.94
C ARG A 27 1.28 10.12 0.83
N VAL A 28 1.60 8.86 1.05
CA VAL A 28 2.42 8.06 0.15
C VAL A 28 1.63 6.83 -0.28
N ASP A 29 1.75 6.47 -1.55
CA ASP A 29 1.23 5.23 -2.10
C ASP A 29 2.08 4.04 -1.65
N TYR A 30 1.59 2.81 -1.85
CA TYR A 30 2.26 1.58 -1.40
C TYR A 30 2.58 1.58 0.10
N SER A 31 1.64 2.06 0.92
CA SER A 31 1.75 2.08 2.37
C SER A 31 0.57 1.39 3.03
N GLY A 32 0.83 0.74 4.18
CA GLY A 32 -0.16 0.00 4.95
C GLY A 32 0.03 0.21 6.45
N ARG A 33 -1.02 -0.04 7.24
CA ARG A 33 -0.99 0.01 8.71
C ARG A 33 -1.83 -1.13 9.27
N SER A 34 -1.31 -1.84 10.26
CA SER A 34 -2.01 -2.92 10.97
C SER A 34 -1.63 -2.94 12.45
N VAL A 35 -2.33 -3.75 13.23
CA VAL A 35 -1.98 -4.08 14.62
C VAL A 35 -0.82 -5.06 14.62
N ILE A 36 0.14 -4.84 15.53
CA ILE A 36 1.29 -5.73 15.73
C ILE A 36 0.96 -6.82 16.76
N VAL A 37 1.38 -8.05 16.48
CA VAL A 37 1.24 -9.21 17.37
C VAL A 37 2.61 -9.88 17.51
N VAL A 38 2.88 -10.50 18.66
CA VAL A 38 4.14 -11.20 18.93
C VAL A 38 4.21 -12.49 18.12
N GLY A 39 5.27 -12.66 17.32
CA GLY A 39 5.58 -13.88 16.55
C GLY A 39 6.94 -14.47 17.00
N PRO A 40 6.98 -15.32 18.05
CA PRO A 40 8.23 -15.79 18.65
C PRO A 40 9.08 -16.68 17.73
N GLU A 41 8.49 -17.27 16.71
CA GLU A 41 9.13 -18.12 15.70
C GLU A 41 9.90 -17.36 14.61
N LEU A 42 9.72 -16.04 14.53
CA LEU A 42 10.33 -15.20 13.50
C LEU A 42 11.79 -14.87 13.83
N LYS A 43 12.65 -14.88 12.80
CA LYS A 43 14.02 -14.41 12.93
C LYS A 43 14.08 -12.88 12.97
N ILE A 44 15.20 -12.32 13.45
CA ILE A 44 15.38 -10.87 13.61
C ILE A 44 15.17 -10.05 12.33
N TYR A 45 15.39 -10.64 11.16
CA TYR A 45 15.24 -10.00 9.85
C TYR A 45 13.89 -10.30 9.16
N GLN A 46 12.97 -10.99 9.85
CA GLN A 46 11.68 -11.39 9.31
C GLN A 46 10.55 -10.61 9.97
N CYS A 47 9.45 -10.42 9.23
CA CYS A 47 8.20 -9.92 9.77
C CYS A 47 7.02 -10.69 9.15
N GLY A 48 5.97 -10.92 9.94
CA GLY A 48 4.72 -11.48 9.43
C GLY A 48 3.86 -10.38 8.84
N LEU A 49 3.51 -10.50 7.55
CA LEU A 49 2.57 -9.59 6.89
C LEU A 49 1.24 -10.32 6.61
N PRO A 50 0.08 -9.70 6.90
CA PRO A 50 -1.21 -10.25 6.48
C PRO A 50 -1.27 -10.40 4.97
N LYS A 51 -1.76 -11.56 4.51
CA LYS A 51 -1.89 -11.92 3.09
C LYS A 51 -2.66 -10.86 2.28
N GLU A 52 -3.76 -10.35 2.82
CA GLU A 52 -4.56 -9.29 2.18
C GLU A 52 -3.78 -7.98 2.00
N MET A 53 -2.99 -7.60 3.01
CA MET A 53 -2.17 -6.39 2.96
C MET A 53 -1.04 -6.53 1.94
N ALA A 54 -0.41 -7.70 1.89
CA ALA A 54 0.64 -8.00 0.94
C ALA A 54 0.14 -7.87 -0.51
N ILE A 55 -1.05 -8.39 -0.83
CA ILE A 55 -1.62 -8.25 -2.18
C ILE A 55 -1.75 -6.79 -2.61
N GLU A 56 -2.27 -5.90 -1.77
CA GLU A 56 -2.45 -4.50 -2.15
C GLU A 56 -1.12 -3.74 -2.25
N LEU A 57 -0.14 -4.03 -1.38
CA LEU A 57 1.19 -3.42 -1.46
C LEU A 57 1.96 -3.87 -2.70
N PHE A 58 1.85 -5.15 -3.08
CA PHE A 58 2.59 -5.75 -4.19
C PHE A 58 1.78 -5.86 -5.48
N LYS A 59 0.58 -5.28 -5.54
CA LYS A 59 -0.35 -5.31 -6.68
C LYS A 59 0.29 -5.12 -8.06
N PRO A 60 1.14 -4.09 -8.31
CA PRO A 60 1.75 -3.93 -9.63
C PRO A 60 2.75 -5.03 -9.98
N PHE A 61 3.45 -5.60 -8.99
CA PHE A 61 4.41 -6.68 -9.19
C PHE A 61 3.69 -7.99 -9.49
N VAL A 62 2.66 -8.31 -8.70
CA VAL A 62 1.81 -9.50 -8.92
C VAL A 62 1.13 -9.44 -10.29
N MET A 63 0.61 -8.28 -10.69
CA MET A 63 0.01 -8.11 -12.02
C MET A 63 1.00 -8.32 -13.16
N LYS A 64 2.25 -7.86 -13.00
CA LYS A 64 3.31 -8.08 -13.99
C LYS A 64 3.64 -9.57 -14.10
N GLU A 65 3.77 -10.24 -12.97
CA GLU A 65 4.15 -11.65 -12.91
C GLU A 65 3.05 -12.58 -13.45
N LEU A 66 1.77 -12.28 -13.16
CA LEU A 66 0.63 -12.99 -13.72
C LEU A 66 0.58 -12.95 -15.26
N VAL A 67 1.05 -11.86 -15.86
CA VAL A 67 1.13 -11.73 -17.33
C VAL A 67 2.38 -12.45 -17.86
N ALA A 68 3.52 -12.35 -17.15
CA ALA A 68 4.75 -13.03 -17.54
C ALA A 68 4.60 -14.56 -17.53
N ASN A 69 3.90 -15.11 -16.54
CA ASN A 69 3.63 -16.54 -16.41
C ASN A 69 2.53 -17.06 -17.35
N GLY A 70 1.90 -16.18 -18.13
CA GLY A 70 0.83 -16.54 -19.06
C GLY A 70 -0.52 -16.87 -18.39
N THR A 71 -0.61 -16.79 -17.05
CA THR A 71 -1.85 -17.00 -16.28
C THR A 71 -2.93 -15.98 -16.65
N SER A 72 -2.51 -14.77 -17.06
CA SER A 72 -3.40 -13.76 -17.62
C SER A 72 -2.92 -13.27 -18.99
N HIS A 73 -3.82 -13.25 -19.97
CA HIS A 73 -3.53 -12.74 -21.31
C HIS A 73 -3.28 -11.23 -21.38
N ASN A 74 -3.79 -10.43 -20.43
CA ASN A 74 -3.58 -8.98 -20.43
C ASN A 74 -3.61 -8.38 -19.01
N ILE A 75 -3.11 -7.15 -18.89
CA ILE A 75 -2.99 -6.48 -17.59
C ILE A 75 -4.35 -6.13 -16.96
N LYS A 76 -5.39 -5.91 -17.78
CA LYS A 76 -6.75 -5.63 -17.30
C LYS A 76 -7.37 -6.86 -16.64
N ASN A 77 -7.16 -8.03 -17.22
CA ASN A 77 -7.62 -9.29 -16.69
C ASN A 77 -6.82 -9.66 -15.43
N ALA A 78 -5.50 -9.43 -15.43
CA ALA A 78 -4.67 -9.62 -14.24
C ALA A 78 -5.16 -8.76 -13.07
N LYS A 79 -5.50 -7.49 -13.32
CA LYS A 79 -6.11 -6.61 -12.30
C LYS A 79 -7.40 -7.21 -11.73
N LYS A 80 -8.28 -7.70 -12.61
CA LYS A 80 -9.56 -8.32 -12.21
C LYS A 80 -9.36 -9.62 -11.43
N MET A 81 -8.35 -10.41 -11.76
CA MET A 81 -8.00 -11.63 -11.02
C MET A 81 -7.52 -11.30 -9.61
N VAL A 82 -6.66 -10.29 -9.47
CA VAL A 82 -6.18 -9.80 -8.17
C VAL A 82 -7.32 -9.24 -7.32
N GLU A 83 -8.22 -8.42 -7.90
CA GLU A 83 -9.38 -7.88 -7.19
C GLU A 83 -10.38 -8.96 -6.75
N LYS A 84 -10.46 -10.08 -7.49
CA LYS A 84 -11.29 -11.23 -7.15
C LYS A 84 -10.61 -12.21 -6.19
N LEU A 85 -9.35 -11.97 -5.80
CA LEU A 85 -8.55 -12.86 -4.94
C LEU A 85 -8.56 -14.31 -5.45
N GLN A 86 -8.38 -14.49 -6.76
CA GLN A 86 -8.35 -15.84 -7.33
C GLN A 86 -7.21 -16.68 -6.75
N PRO A 87 -7.38 -18.01 -6.64
CA PRO A 87 -6.38 -18.88 -6.02
C PRO A 87 -4.98 -18.74 -6.61
N GLU A 88 -4.85 -18.58 -7.94
CA GLU A 88 -3.55 -18.50 -8.61
C GLU A 88 -2.74 -17.25 -8.22
N VAL A 89 -3.41 -16.22 -7.69
CA VAL A 89 -2.76 -14.99 -7.23
C VAL A 89 -1.89 -15.23 -6.01
N TRP A 90 -2.26 -16.20 -5.16
CA TRP A 90 -1.52 -16.49 -3.93
C TRP A 90 -0.17 -17.13 -4.20
N ASP A 91 -0.11 -18.04 -5.17
CA ASP A 91 1.14 -18.70 -5.56
C ASP A 91 2.14 -17.68 -6.13
N VAL A 92 1.65 -16.79 -7.00
CA VAL A 92 2.45 -15.70 -7.58
C VAL A 92 2.90 -14.71 -6.51
N LEU A 93 2.05 -14.42 -5.52
CA LEU A 93 2.40 -13.53 -4.41
C LEU A 93 3.57 -14.09 -3.58
N GLU A 94 3.57 -15.40 -3.31
CA GLU A 94 4.66 -16.04 -2.56
C GLU A 94 5.99 -15.97 -3.31
N ASP A 95 5.97 -16.10 -4.65
CA ASP A 95 7.18 -15.97 -5.46
C ASP A 95 7.70 -14.53 -5.55
N VAL A 96 6.81 -13.54 -5.53
CA VAL A 96 7.19 -12.11 -5.52
C VAL A 96 7.78 -11.67 -4.16
N ILE A 97 7.39 -12.32 -3.06
CA ILE A 97 7.78 -11.95 -1.68
C ILE A 97 9.03 -12.71 -1.18
N LYS A 98 9.51 -13.71 -1.91
CA LYS A 98 10.72 -14.47 -1.58
C LYS A 98 11.98 -13.63 -1.41
#